data_AF-A0A6A5XVV3-F1
#
_entry.id   AF-A0A6A5XVV3-F1
#
_cell.length_a   1.000
_cell.length_b   1.000
_cell.length_c   1.000
_cell.angle_alpha   90.00
_cell.angle_beta   90.00
_cell.angle_gamma   90.00
#
_symmetry.space_group_name_H-M   'P 1'
#
loop_
_entity.id
_entity.type
_entity.pdbx_description
1 polymer ?
#
loop_
_entity_poly.entity_id
_entity_poly.type
_entity_poly.pdbx_seq_one_letter_code
_entity_poly.pdbx_strand_id
1 'polypeptide(L)'
;MTHPVHMKPAVLPAPLQSLVTDPKLQSSTTHLPALHSLAVQIEHNLQYQHSWTALRIHTHSPLTNELLPRPLVSGVPPERAYIDPDEQIELLKKADQKRKAATDDKSDSKPILEFEAQPEREWVLPTRLSEKWTLHQLHDVFTGISIVPPENETSPTTSTNPWRTSKRAILATVDTDSTVVYYVIHEGMIKPRQN
;
A
#
# COMPACT_ATOMS: atom_id res chain seq x y z
N MET A 1 19.85 59.09 -5.79
CA MET A 1 20.43 57.74 -5.63
C MET A 1 19.36 56.88 -4.96
N THR A 2 18.69 56.01 -5.71
CA THR A 2 17.62 55.13 -5.21
C THR A 2 18.10 53.69 -5.31
N HIS A 3 18.31 53.04 -4.15
CA HIS A 3 18.69 51.63 -4.09
C HIS A 3 17.52 50.74 -4.56
N PRO A 4 17.75 49.72 -5.39
CA PRO A 4 16.71 48.78 -5.79
C PRO A 4 16.39 47.83 -4.63
N VAL A 5 15.10 47.77 -4.29
CA VAL A 5 14.55 46.82 -3.30
C VAL A 5 14.74 45.40 -3.84
N HIS A 6 15.56 44.61 -3.16
CA HIS A 6 15.75 43.19 -3.46
C HIS A 6 14.47 42.44 -3.05
N MET A 7 13.57 42.19 -4.01
CA MET A 7 12.40 41.33 -3.77
C MET A 7 12.87 39.89 -3.63
N LYS A 8 12.58 39.27 -2.48
CA LYS A 8 12.76 37.84 -2.26
C LYS A 8 12.03 37.06 -3.36
N PRO A 9 12.68 36.08 -4.01
CA PRO A 9 12.00 35.23 -4.98
C PRO A 9 10.83 34.50 -4.29
N ALA A 10 9.69 34.46 -4.97
CA ALA A 10 8.50 33.75 -4.48
C ALA A 10 8.84 32.26 -4.34
N VAL A 11 8.70 31.72 -3.13
CA VAL A 11 8.88 30.29 -2.88
C VAL A 11 7.70 29.59 -3.55
N LEU A 12 7.98 28.85 -4.63
CA LEU A 12 6.98 28.02 -5.27
C LEU A 12 6.58 26.89 -4.29
N PRO A 13 5.28 26.60 -4.14
CA PRO A 13 4.81 25.52 -3.28
C PRO A 13 5.35 24.19 -3.78
N ALA A 14 5.61 23.26 -2.86
CA ALA A 14 6.02 21.91 -3.22
C ALA A 14 4.93 21.23 -4.08
N PRO A 15 5.27 20.35 -5.04
CA PRO A 15 4.30 19.67 -5.89
C PRO A 15 3.17 18.98 -5.11
N LEU A 16 3.52 18.39 -3.95
CA LEU A 16 2.55 17.77 -3.05
C LEU A 16 1.59 18.80 -2.42
N GLN A 17 2.10 19.97 -2.03
CA GLN A 17 1.25 21.04 -1.49
C GLN A 17 0.28 21.57 -2.55
N SER A 18 0.73 21.70 -3.80
CA SER A 18 -0.14 22.06 -4.92
C SER A 18 -1.22 21.00 -5.17
N LEU A 19 -0.86 19.71 -5.10
CA LEU A 19 -1.80 18.60 -5.25
C LEU A 19 -2.83 18.57 -4.13
N VAL A 20 -2.41 18.75 -2.87
CA VAL A 20 -3.30 18.75 -1.70
C VAL A 20 -4.26 19.96 -1.68
N THR A 21 -3.82 21.09 -2.24
CA THR A 21 -4.62 22.32 -2.31
C THR A 21 -5.49 22.41 -3.57
N ASP A 22 -5.47 21.40 -4.45
CA ASP A 22 -6.28 21.41 -5.67
C ASP A 22 -7.79 21.44 -5.31
N PRO A 23 -8.50 22.53 -5.68
CA PRO A 23 -9.91 22.68 -5.36
C PRO A 23 -10.77 21.60 -6.03
N LYS A 24 -10.34 21.00 -7.14
CA LYS A 24 -11.07 19.88 -7.76
C LYS A 24 -11.07 18.64 -6.88
N LEU A 25 -9.96 18.35 -6.21
CA LEU A 25 -9.87 17.23 -5.27
C LEU A 25 -10.69 17.52 -4.00
N GLN A 26 -10.71 18.77 -3.54
CA GLN A 26 -11.47 19.19 -2.35
C GLN A 26 -12.99 19.21 -2.56
N SER A 27 -13.46 19.51 -3.77
CA SER A 27 -14.89 19.60 -4.10
C SER A 27 -15.60 18.23 -4.09
N SER A 28 -14.85 17.15 -4.25
CA SER A 28 -15.35 15.77 -4.35
C SER A 28 -15.16 14.94 -3.07
N THR A 29 -14.68 15.52 -1.96
CA THR A 29 -14.35 14.74 -0.76
C THR A 29 -15.57 14.47 0.11
N THR A 30 -15.96 13.20 0.23
CA THR A 30 -16.96 12.75 1.23
C THR A 30 -16.39 12.66 2.66
N HIS A 31 -15.06 12.77 2.78
CA HIS A 31 -14.29 12.63 4.02
C HIS A 31 -13.67 13.96 4.46
N LEU A 32 -13.20 14.03 5.71
CA LEU A 32 -12.47 15.20 6.19
C LEU A 32 -11.27 15.51 5.26
N PRO A 33 -11.06 16.78 4.84
CA PRO A 33 -10.00 17.15 3.91
C PRO A 33 -8.62 16.64 4.35
N ALA A 34 -8.30 16.74 5.65
CA ALA A 34 -7.02 16.27 6.19
C ALA A 34 -6.79 14.75 6.09
N LEU A 35 -7.84 13.93 5.98
CA LEU A 35 -7.73 12.49 5.76
C LEU A 35 -7.53 12.20 4.26
N HIS A 36 -8.22 12.95 3.41
CA HIS A 36 -8.05 12.85 1.97
C HIS A 36 -6.66 13.29 1.53
N SER A 37 -6.16 14.43 2.03
CA SER A 37 -4.79 14.89 1.79
C SER A 37 -3.74 13.87 2.22
N LEU A 38 -3.99 13.16 3.33
CA LEU A 38 -3.11 12.09 3.80
C LEU A 38 -3.12 10.89 2.84
N ALA A 39 -4.30 10.49 2.35
CA ALA A 39 -4.39 9.41 1.36
C ALA A 39 -3.66 9.78 0.06
N VAL A 40 -3.83 11.00 -0.43
CA VAL A 40 -3.13 11.54 -1.61
C VAL A 40 -1.61 11.60 -1.38
N GLN A 41 -1.17 12.04 -0.20
CA GLN A 41 0.26 12.03 0.15
C GLN A 41 0.86 10.64 0.10
N ILE A 42 0.16 9.63 0.62
CA ILE A 42 0.63 8.25 0.63
C ILE A 42 0.57 7.64 -0.77
N GLU A 43 -0.49 7.89 -1.53
CA GLU A 43 -0.57 7.50 -2.95
C GLU A 43 0.62 8.04 -3.73
N HIS A 44 0.94 9.33 -3.58
CA HIS A 44 2.10 9.94 -4.21
C HIS A 44 3.41 9.28 -3.75
N ASN A 45 3.55 8.98 -2.46
CA ASN A 45 4.74 8.27 -1.95
C ASN A 45 4.88 6.87 -2.57
N LEU A 46 3.79 6.09 -2.60
CA LEU A 46 3.75 4.76 -3.19
C LEU A 46 4.12 4.79 -4.68
N GLN A 47 3.58 5.75 -5.44
CA GLN A 47 3.85 5.89 -6.86
C GLN A 47 5.32 6.21 -7.14
N TYR A 48 5.84 7.26 -6.50
CA TYR A 48 7.12 7.86 -6.91
C TYR A 48 8.33 7.34 -6.12
N GLN A 49 8.14 6.86 -4.89
CA GLN A 49 9.24 6.30 -4.09
C GLN A 49 9.26 4.78 -4.09
N HIS A 50 8.09 4.14 -4.17
CA HIS A 50 7.99 2.68 -4.14
C HIS A 50 7.58 2.06 -5.48
N SER A 51 7.41 2.85 -6.55
CA SER A 51 7.06 2.38 -7.89
C SER A 51 5.78 1.52 -7.94
N TRP A 52 4.82 1.81 -7.07
CA TRP A 52 3.52 1.14 -7.10
C TRP A 52 2.73 1.57 -8.33
N THR A 53 1.96 0.64 -8.88
CA THR A 53 1.15 0.85 -10.07
C THR A 53 -0.33 0.64 -9.77
N ALA A 54 -1.18 1.09 -10.70
CA ALA A 54 -2.65 0.98 -10.61
C ALA A 54 -3.22 1.50 -9.28
N LEU A 55 -2.65 2.61 -8.78
CA LEU A 55 -3.07 3.23 -7.53
C LEU A 55 -4.49 3.81 -7.64
N ARG A 56 -5.27 3.69 -6.57
CA ARG A 56 -6.63 4.23 -6.48
C ARG A 56 -6.99 4.54 -5.04
N ILE A 57 -7.59 5.71 -4.82
CA ILE A 57 -8.20 6.07 -3.54
C ILE A 57 -9.64 5.55 -3.49
N HIS A 58 -9.99 4.88 -2.39
CA HIS A 58 -11.31 4.32 -2.11
C HIS A 58 -11.94 5.08 -0.96
N THR A 59 -13.14 5.61 -1.18
CA THR A 59 -13.94 6.32 -0.17
C THR A 59 -15.15 5.51 0.31
N HIS A 60 -15.54 4.51 -0.47
CA HIS A 60 -16.67 3.61 -0.21
C HIS A 60 -16.18 2.16 -0.17
N SER A 61 -16.91 1.34 0.58
CA SER A 61 -16.69 -0.08 0.76
C SER A 61 -16.95 -0.80 -0.57
N PRO A 62 -16.02 -1.61 -1.08
CA PRO A 62 -16.28 -2.40 -2.29
C PRO A 62 -17.30 -3.53 -2.07
N LEU A 63 -17.65 -3.84 -0.82
CA LEU A 63 -18.59 -4.91 -0.47
C LEU A 63 -20.02 -4.39 -0.35
N THR A 64 -20.20 -3.27 0.35
CA THR A 64 -21.51 -2.73 0.71
C THR A 64 -21.83 -1.41 0.00
N ASN A 65 -20.82 -0.81 -0.67
CA ASN A 65 -20.87 0.55 -1.22
C ASN A 65 -21.18 1.63 -0.16
N GLU A 66 -21.06 1.31 1.12
CA GLU A 66 -21.19 2.27 2.21
C GLU A 66 -19.92 3.09 2.38
N LEU A 67 -20.04 4.27 2.97
CA LEU A 67 -18.93 5.17 3.21
C LEU A 67 -17.95 4.54 4.22
N LEU A 68 -16.68 4.39 3.84
CA LEU A 68 -15.65 3.84 4.73
C LEU A 68 -15.43 4.77 5.94
N PRO A 69 -14.89 4.29 7.08
CA PRO A 69 -14.56 5.20 8.18
C PRO A 69 -13.49 6.24 7.80
N ARG A 70 -12.69 5.94 6.77
CA ARG A 70 -11.69 6.86 6.19
C ARG A 70 -11.29 6.44 4.77
N PRO A 71 -10.65 7.32 3.98
CA PRO A 71 -10.15 6.95 2.67
C PRO A 71 -9.02 5.92 2.79
N LEU A 72 -9.08 4.89 1.93
CA LEU A 72 -8.03 3.89 1.77
C LEU A 72 -7.37 4.04 0.41
N VAL A 73 -6.16 3.55 0.27
CA VAL A 73 -5.47 3.47 -1.02
C VAL A 73 -5.37 2.00 -1.41
N SER A 74 -5.52 1.66 -2.69
CA SER A 74 -5.14 0.34 -3.20
C SER A 74 -4.19 0.49 -4.37
N GLY A 75 -3.35 -0.51 -4.59
CA GLY A 75 -2.38 -0.51 -5.68
C GLY A 75 -1.61 -1.81 -5.75
N VAL A 76 -0.78 -1.95 -6.78
CA VAL A 76 0.06 -3.13 -7.02
C VAL A 76 1.52 -2.74 -6.78
N PRO A 77 2.20 -3.32 -5.78
CA PRO A 77 3.62 -3.09 -5.54
C PRO A 77 4.47 -3.72 -6.67
N PRO A 78 5.70 -3.23 -6.91
CA PRO A 78 6.59 -3.83 -7.92
C PRO A 78 7.01 -5.26 -7.55
N GLU A 79 7.16 -5.52 -6.26
CA GLU A 79 7.44 -6.85 -5.69
C GLU A 79 6.37 -7.18 -4.65
N ARG A 80 6.13 -8.47 -4.39
CA ARG A 80 5.11 -8.87 -3.43
C ARG A 80 5.41 -8.32 -2.02
N ALA A 81 4.53 -7.45 -1.53
CA ALA A 81 4.73 -6.73 -0.26
C ALA A 81 4.71 -7.63 0.99
N TYR A 82 3.98 -8.74 0.95
CA TYR A 82 3.97 -9.74 2.01
C TYR A 82 3.87 -11.13 1.41
N ILE A 83 4.77 -12.02 1.86
CA ILE A 83 4.77 -13.44 1.54
C ILE A 83 4.41 -14.16 2.83
N ASP A 84 3.39 -15.02 2.78
CA ASP A 84 3.10 -15.85 3.94
C ASP A 84 4.32 -16.73 4.24
N PRO A 85 4.73 -16.89 5.50
CA PRO A 85 5.93 -17.65 5.79
C PRO A 85 5.89 -19.11 5.33
N ASP A 86 4.71 -19.74 5.29
CA ASP A 86 4.57 -21.12 4.80
C ASP A 86 4.70 -21.16 3.28
N GLU A 87 4.17 -20.13 2.58
CA GLU A 87 4.43 -19.90 1.15
C GLU A 87 5.94 -19.73 0.90
N GLN A 88 6.61 -18.92 1.74
CA GLN A 88 8.05 -18.70 1.64
C GLN A 88 8.82 -20.01 1.77
N ILE A 89 8.51 -20.85 2.76
CA ILE A 89 9.17 -22.17 2.92
C ILE A 89 8.98 -23.03 1.67
N GLU A 90 7.78 -23.04 1.09
CA GLU A 90 7.51 -23.82 -0.12
C GLU A 90 8.26 -23.28 -1.35
N LEU A 91 8.32 -21.97 -1.51
CA LEU A 91 9.10 -21.31 -2.56
C LEU A 91 10.60 -21.63 -2.43
N LEU A 92 11.15 -21.60 -1.21
CA LEU A 92 12.54 -22.00 -0.96
C LEU A 92 12.77 -23.48 -1.34
N LYS A 93 11.87 -24.39 -0.93
CA LYS A 93 11.98 -25.82 -1.28
C LYS A 93 11.97 -26.05 -2.79
N LYS A 94 11.09 -25.36 -3.52
CA LYS A 94 11.02 -25.43 -4.99
C LYS A 94 12.30 -24.90 -5.64
N ALA A 95 12.85 -23.79 -5.16
CA ALA A 95 14.10 -23.22 -5.66
C ALA A 95 15.27 -24.20 -5.45
N ASP A 96 15.37 -24.83 -4.28
CA ASP A 96 16.43 -25.81 -3.99
C ASP A 96 16.29 -27.09 -4.82
N GLN A 97 15.07 -27.56 -5.08
CA GLN A 97 14.82 -28.67 -6.00
C GLN A 97 15.27 -28.33 -7.43
N LYS A 98 14.92 -27.13 -7.93
CA LYS A 98 15.37 -26.66 -9.26
C LYS A 98 16.89 -26.58 -9.35
N ARG A 99 17.56 -26.07 -8.31
CA ARG A 99 19.04 -26.02 -8.25
C ARG A 99 19.65 -27.42 -8.33
N LYS A 100 19.13 -28.37 -7.53
CA LYS A 100 19.62 -29.75 -7.53
C LYS A 100 19.44 -30.42 -8.90
N ALA A 101 18.31 -30.18 -9.57
CA ALA A 101 18.05 -30.69 -10.91
C ALA A 101 18.92 -30.03 -12.00
N ALA A 102 19.30 -28.76 -11.84
CA ALA A 102 20.14 -28.04 -12.80
C ALA A 102 21.65 -28.38 -12.69
N THR A 103 22.08 -29.06 -11.62
CA THR A 103 23.50 -29.45 -11.44
C THR A 103 24.01 -30.46 -12.48
N ASP A 104 23.13 -31.08 -13.27
CA ASP A 104 23.50 -31.99 -14.37
C ASP A 104 23.76 -31.27 -15.70
N ASP A 105 23.44 -29.97 -15.83
CA ASP A 105 23.64 -29.21 -17.06
C ASP A 105 24.50 -27.97 -16.79
N LYS A 106 25.80 -28.07 -17.07
CA LYS A 106 26.78 -26.98 -16.92
C LYS A 106 26.50 -25.89 -17.98
N SER A 107 25.56 -25.00 -17.71
CA SER A 107 25.50 -23.72 -18.40
C SER A 107 25.41 -22.57 -17.41
N ASP A 108 26.36 -21.66 -17.57
CA ASP A 108 26.65 -20.49 -16.76
C ASP A 108 25.48 -19.49 -16.86
N SER A 109 24.52 -19.59 -15.94
CA SER A 109 23.35 -18.71 -15.87
C SER A 109 23.16 -18.25 -14.43
N LYS A 110 23.25 -16.92 -14.23
CA LYS A 110 23.23 -16.20 -12.94
C LYS A 110 22.31 -16.82 -11.87
N PRO A 111 22.76 -16.91 -10.60
CA PRO A 111 21.90 -17.32 -9.51
C PRO A 111 21.11 -16.10 -9.03
N ILE A 112 20.21 -15.58 -9.86
CA ILE A 112 19.22 -14.63 -9.34
C ILE A 112 18.16 -15.51 -8.67
N LEU A 113 18.08 -15.41 -7.35
CA LEU A 113 16.97 -15.87 -6.53
C LEU A 113 15.71 -15.11 -6.98
N GLU A 114 15.18 -15.43 -8.15
CA GLU A 114 13.90 -14.90 -8.63
C GLU A 114 12.81 -15.64 -7.86
N PHE A 115 12.55 -15.13 -6.66
CA PHE A 115 11.30 -15.33 -5.95
C PHE A 115 10.21 -14.64 -6.77
N GLU A 116 9.78 -15.25 -7.89
CA GLU A 116 8.70 -14.73 -8.73
C GLU A 116 7.33 -14.93 -8.04
N ALA A 117 7.21 -14.42 -6.81
CA ALA A 117 5.92 -14.26 -6.17
C ALA A 117 5.19 -13.15 -6.92
N GLN A 118 4.11 -13.51 -7.61
CA GLN A 118 3.36 -12.58 -8.46
C GLN A 118 2.92 -11.35 -7.64
N PRO A 119 3.16 -10.12 -8.13
CA PRO A 119 2.66 -8.91 -7.48
C PRO A 119 1.16 -9.00 -7.24
N GLU A 120 0.74 -8.69 -6.02
CA GLU A 120 -0.67 -8.71 -5.63
C GLU A 120 -1.13 -7.32 -5.26
N ARG A 121 -2.37 -6.99 -5.62
CA ARG A 121 -2.97 -5.74 -5.19
C ARG A 121 -3.14 -5.74 -3.68
N GLU A 122 -2.77 -4.64 -3.04
CA GLU A 122 -2.86 -4.50 -1.58
C GLU A 122 -3.69 -3.30 -1.16
N TRP A 123 -4.39 -3.45 -0.04
CA TRP A 123 -4.97 -2.34 0.69
C TRP A 123 -3.88 -1.60 1.44
N VAL A 124 -3.92 -0.28 1.40
CA VAL A 124 -3.06 0.60 2.17
C VAL A 124 -3.97 1.49 3.02
N LEU A 125 -3.74 1.47 4.33
CA LEU A 125 -4.43 2.26 5.33
C LEU A 125 -3.54 3.48 5.69
N PRO A 126 -3.88 4.69 5.23
CA PRO A 126 -3.15 5.89 5.58
C PRO A 126 -3.31 6.21 7.06
N THR A 127 -2.25 6.55 7.78
CA THR A 127 -2.30 7.02 9.18
C THR A 127 -1.26 8.11 9.45
N ARG A 128 -1.44 8.83 10.55
CA ARG A 128 -0.44 9.75 11.09
C ARG A 128 0.19 9.16 12.34
N LEU A 129 1.48 9.40 12.57
CA LEU A 129 2.18 8.91 13.76
C LEU A 129 1.55 9.43 15.07
N SER A 130 1.02 10.65 15.04
CA SER A 130 0.34 11.28 16.19
C SER A 130 -1.09 10.76 16.44
N GLU A 131 -1.62 9.90 15.57
CA GLU A 131 -2.99 9.40 15.65
C GLU A 131 -3.07 8.22 16.63
N LYS A 132 -4.05 8.25 17.54
CA LYS A 132 -4.31 7.13 18.46
C LYS A 132 -5.29 6.16 17.83
N TRP A 133 -4.82 4.95 17.53
CA TRP A 133 -5.62 3.87 16.97
C TRP A 133 -6.19 2.98 18.07
N THR A 134 -7.52 2.84 18.09
CA THR A 134 -8.21 1.82 18.88
C THR A 134 -8.43 0.56 18.03
N LEU A 135 -8.55 -0.60 18.69
CA LEU A 135 -8.87 -1.85 18.01
C LEU A 135 -10.23 -1.78 17.29
N HIS A 136 -11.19 -1.03 17.84
CA HIS A 136 -12.50 -0.86 17.23
C HIS A 136 -12.42 -0.10 15.89
N GLN A 137 -11.68 1.00 15.84
CA GLN A 137 -11.47 1.74 14.58
C GLN A 137 -10.78 0.86 13.52
N LEU A 138 -9.84 0.03 13.94
CA LEU A 138 -9.18 -0.90 13.03
C LEU A 138 -10.18 -1.95 12.52
N HIS A 139 -11.01 -2.49 13.40
CA HIS A 139 -12.06 -3.44 13.04
C HIS A 139 -13.07 -2.84 12.06
N ASP A 140 -13.48 -1.59 12.24
CA ASP A 140 -14.41 -0.91 11.33
C ASP A 140 -13.82 -0.79 9.92
N VAL A 141 -12.52 -0.49 9.81
CA VAL A 141 -11.80 -0.48 8.53
C VAL A 141 -11.82 -1.87 7.89
N PHE A 142 -11.45 -2.92 8.64
CA PHE A 142 -11.43 -4.29 8.12
C PHE A 142 -12.81 -4.82 7.74
N THR A 143 -13.86 -4.38 8.44
CA THR A 143 -15.24 -4.74 8.14
C THR A 143 -15.66 -4.20 6.77
N GLY A 144 -15.24 -2.99 6.42
CA GLY A 144 -15.56 -2.32 5.16
C GLY A 144 -14.75 -2.76 3.93
N ILE A 145 -13.75 -3.63 4.06
CA ILE A 145 -12.90 -4.04 2.92
C ILE A 145 -13.04 -5.52 2.55
N SER A 146 -12.77 -5.83 1.28
CA SER A 146 -12.60 -7.19 0.76
C SER A 146 -11.19 -7.74 1.05
N ILE A 147 -11.00 -9.07 0.96
CA ILE A 147 -9.70 -9.73 1.15
C ILE A 147 -8.64 -9.20 0.17
N VAL A 148 -9.02 -9.05 -1.09
CA VAL A 148 -8.23 -8.45 -2.16
C VAL A 148 -8.96 -7.21 -2.66
N PRO A 149 -8.29 -6.05 -2.83
CA PRO A 149 -8.95 -4.86 -3.37
C PRO A 149 -9.46 -5.13 -4.79
N PRO A 150 -10.66 -4.65 -5.16
CA PRO A 150 -11.16 -4.82 -6.52
C PRO A 150 -10.31 -4.02 -7.51
N GLU A 151 -10.12 -4.57 -8.71
CA GLU A 151 -9.51 -3.84 -9.83
C GLU A 151 -10.49 -2.83 -10.42
N ASN A 152 -11.75 -3.25 -10.62
CA ASN A 152 -12.87 -2.42 -11.03
C ASN A 152 -14.10 -2.70 -10.15
N GLU A 153 -15.02 -1.73 -10.07
CA GLU A 153 -16.29 -1.80 -9.29
C GLU A 153 -17.16 -3.03 -9.63
N THR A 154 -16.88 -3.71 -10.74
CA THR A 154 -17.72 -4.78 -11.30
C THR A 154 -16.99 -6.13 -11.43
N SER A 155 -15.71 -6.20 -11.08
CA SER A 155 -14.91 -7.42 -11.25
C SER A 155 -15.05 -8.34 -10.04
N PRO A 156 -15.56 -9.58 -10.19
CA PRO A 156 -15.49 -10.57 -9.12
C PRO A 156 -14.02 -10.83 -8.78
N THR A 157 -13.71 -10.96 -7.48
CA THR A 157 -12.38 -11.22 -6.93
C THR A 157 -11.78 -12.48 -7.56
N THR A 158 -11.02 -12.33 -8.65
CA THR A 158 -10.53 -13.47 -9.44
C THR A 158 -9.10 -13.79 -9.04
N SER A 159 -8.86 -15.05 -8.69
CA SER A 159 -7.59 -15.65 -8.24
C SER A 159 -7.03 -15.12 -6.92
N THR A 160 -7.69 -15.45 -5.82
CA THR A 160 -7.09 -15.37 -4.48
C THR A 160 -5.95 -16.38 -4.41
N ASN A 161 -4.72 -15.89 -4.24
CA ASN A 161 -3.59 -16.71 -3.81
C ASN A 161 -4.03 -17.64 -2.65
N PRO A 162 -3.77 -18.96 -2.71
CA PRO A 162 -4.24 -19.88 -1.66
C PRO A 162 -3.68 -19.55 -0.27
N TRP A 163 -2.55 -18.85 -0.19
CA TRP A 163 -1.95 -18.36 1.05
C TRP A 163 -2.59 -17.06 1.57
N ARG A 164 -3.44 -16.39 0.78
CA ARG A 164 -4.19 -15.19 1.19
C ARG A 164 -5.56 -15.56 1.74
N THR A 165 -5.57 -16.06 2.98
CA THR A 165 -6.77 -16.56 3.65
C THR A 165 -7.51 -15.53 4.49
N SER A 166 -6.81 -14.49 4.96
CA SER A 166 -7.36 -13.41 5.81
C SER A 166 -7.27 -12.05 5.13
N LYS A 167 -8.12 -11.11 5.54
CA LYS A 167 -7.96 -9.71 5.15
C LYS A 167 -6.66 -9.17 5.72
N ARG A 168 -5.93 -8.43 4.90
CA ARG A 168 -4.71 -7.73 5.30
C ARG A 168 -4.68 -6.35 4.66
N ALA A 169 -3.97 -5.44 5.31
CA ALA A 169 -3.68 -4.11 4.80
C ALA A 169 -2.26 -3.71 5.18
N ILE A 170 -1.73 -2.74 4.45
CA ILE A 170 -0.46 -2.08 4.77
C ILE A 170 -0.79 -0.78 5.47
N LEU A 171 -0.47 -0.69 6.75
CA LEU A 171 -0.55 0.52 7.54
C LEU A 171 0.59 1.46 7.12
N ALA A 172 0.26 2.53 6.40
CA ALA A 172 1.20 3.53 5.96
C ALA A 172 1.13 4.74 6.89
N THR A 173 2.12 4.88 7.76
CA THR A 173 2.15 5.91 8.81
C THR A 173 3.08 7.04 8.40
N VAL A 174 2.55 8.25 8.33
CA VAL A 174 3.30 9.46 8.01
C VAL A 174 3.71 10.19 9.30
N ASP A 175 4.97 10.57 9.39
CA ASP A 175 5.53 11.44 10.44
C ASP A 175 5.63 12.91 9.95
N THR A 176 5.85 13.83 10.89
CA THR A 176 5.96 15.28 10.72
C THR A 176 7.11 15.71 9.82
N ASP A 177 8.16 14.90 9.71
CA ASP A 177 9.29 15.10 8.79
C ASP A 177 9.01 14.56 7.36
N SER A 178 7.78 14.11 7.10
CA SER A 178 7.34 13.45 5.87
C SER A 178 7.92 12.05 5.63
N THR A 179 8.56 11.44 6.62
CA THR A 179 8.90 10.00 6.58
C THR A 179 7.63 9.18 6.59
N VAL A 180 7.58 8.15 5.73
CA VAL A 180 6.46 7.19 5.66
C VAL A 180 6.96 5.81 6.04
N VAL A 181 6.31 5.18 7.01
CA VAL A 181 6.63 3.82 7.47
C VAL A 181 5.48 2.88 7.13
N TYR A 182 5.81 1.71 6.59
CA TYR A 182 4.84 0.72 6.13
C TYR A 182 4.89 -0.52 7.02
N TYR A 183 3.75 -0.91 7.59
CA TYR A 183 3.60 -2.14 8.37
C TYR A 183 2.50 -3.01 7.77
N VAL A 184 2.72 -4.32 7.67
CA VAL A 184 1.66 -5.26 7.28
C VAL A 184 0.82 -5.62 8.51
N ILE A 185 -0.49 -5.44 8.40
CA ILE A 185 -1.47 -5.76 9.44
C ILE A 185 -2.49 -6.78 8.90
N HIS A 186 -2.91 -7.71 9.76
CA HIS A 186 -3.83 -8.79 9.41
C HIS A 186 -5.06 -8.77 10.30
N GLU A 187 -6.20 -9.16 9.74
CA GLU A 187 -7.40 -9.47 10.50
C GLU A 187 -7.27 -10.87 11.14
N GLY A 188 -7.26 -10.92 12.48
CA GLY A 188 -7.24 -12.15 13.26
C GLY A 188 -5.91 -12.48 13.93
N MET A 189 -5.85 -13.65 14.57
CA MET A 189 -4.66 -14.14 15.27
C MET A 189 -3.72 -14.87 14.30
N ILE A 190 -2.48 -14.38 14.18
CA ILE A 190 -1.39 -15.12 13.57
C ILE A 190 -0.93 -16.19 14.57
N LYS A 191 -0.80 -17.46 14.14
CA LYS A 191 -0.34 -18.53 15.03
C LYS A 191 1.06 -18.18 15.60
N PRO A 192 1.24 -18.17 16.92
CA PRO A 192 2.55 -17.91 17.51
C PRO A 192 3.54 -18.99 17.06
N ARG A 193 4.71 -18.57 16.60
CA ARG A 193 5.78 -19.50 16.23
C ARG A 193 6.41 -20.03 17.51
N GLN A 194 6.52 -21.35 17.61
CA GLN A 194 7.55 -21.94 18.47
C GLN A 194 8.86 -21.85 17.68
N ASN A 195 9.82 -21.12 18.25
CA ASN A 195 11.19 -21.06 17.74
C ASN A 195 11.96 -22.32 18.15
#